data_AF-A0A923AIK7-F1
#
_entry.id   AF-A0A923AIK7-F1
#
_cell.length_a   1.000
_cell.length_b   1.000
_cell.length_c   1.000
_cell.angle_alpha   90.00
_cell.angle_beta   90.00
_cell.angle_gamma   90.00
#
_symmetry.space_group_name_H-M   'P 1'
#
loop_
_entity.id
_entity.type
_entity.pdbx_description
1 polymer ?
#
loop_
_entity_poly.entity_id
_entity_poly.type
_entity_poly.pdbx_seq_one_letter_code
_entity_poly.pdbx_strand_id
1 'polypeptide(L)' 'RSDARGLGAGAFLLAETIARARVMGADKLYLLTSNRCEAAIHLYEQAGFEHDTEIMRDYGACYDRCDVAMRYRPR' A
#
# COMPACT_ATOMS: atom_id res chain seq x y z
N ARG A 1 -9.27 2.21 16.81
CA ARG A 1 -9.83 0.88 17.18
C ARG A 1 -8.78 -0.17 16.88
N SER A 2 -8.07 -0.66 17.90
CA SER A 2 -6.96 -1.64 17.81
C SER A 2 -7.45 -3.09 17.75
N ASP A 3 -8.68 -3.28 18.20
CA ASP A 3 -9.46 -4.50 18.40
C ASP A 3 -9.89 -5.17 17.07
N ALA A 4 -9.62 -4.55 15.93
CA ALA A 4 -9.87 -5.12 14.60
C ALA A 4 -8.60 -5.65 13.88
N ARG A 5 -7.41 -5.51 14.50
CA ARG A 5 -6.15 -6.01 13.93
C ARG A 5 -6.12 -7.54 14.00
N GLY A 6 -5.54 -8.19 12.99
CA GLY A 6 -5.42 -9.66 12.94
C GLY A 6 -6.68 -10.42 12.52
N LEU A 7 -7.80 -9.73 12.25
CA LEU A 7 -9.07 -10.33 11.82
C LEU A 7 -9.27 -10.35 10.29
N GLY A 8 -8.22 -10.09 9.51
CA GLY A 8 -8.27 -10.09 8.04
C GLY A 8 -8.97 -8.89 7.38
N ALA A 9 -9.62 -8.02 8.15
CA ALA A 9 -10.33 -6.85 7.62
C ALA A 9 -9.45 -5.93 6.75
N GLY A 10 -8.18 -5.74 7.12
CA GLY A 10 -7.23 -4.96 6.34
C GLY A 10 -6.94 -5.57 4.97
N ALA A 11 -6.77 -6.90 4.91
CA ALA A 11 -6.55 -7.62 3.65
C ALA A 11 -7.77 -7.55 2.73
N PHE A 12 -8.97 -7.73 3.31
CA PHE A 12 -10.22 -7.63 2.57
C PHE A 12 -10.38 -6.24 1.93
N LEU A 13 -10.25 -5.18 2.73
CA LEU A 13 -10.39 -3.80 2.23
C LEU A 13 -9.34 -3.45 1.17
N LEU A 14 -8.11 -3.93 1.34
CA LEU A 14 -7.04 -3.71 0.37
C LEU A 14 -7.33 -4.41 -0.97
N ALA A 15 -7.80 -5.66 -0.93
CA ALA A 15 -8.18 -6.41 -2.13
C ALA A 15 -9.31 -5.70 -2.91
N GLU A 16 -10.36 -5.25 -2.22
CA GLU A 16 -11.46 -4.50 -2.83
C GLU A 16 -11.00 -3.15 -3.41
N THR A 17 -10.06 -2.47 -2.73
CA THR A 17 -9.48 -1.22 -3.23
C THR A 17 -8.71 -1.44 -4.53
N ILE A 18 -7.90 -2.49 -4.61
CA ILE A 18 -7.16 -2.87 -5.83
C ILE A 18 -8.14 -3.23 -6.95
N ALA A 19 -9.17 -4.03 -6.67
CA ALA A 19 -10.19 -4.40 -7.63
C ALA A 19 -10.90 -3.15 -8.19
N ARG A 20 -11.26 -2.21 -7.31
CA ARG A 20 -11.88 -0.95 -7.70
C ARG A 20 -10.96 -0.09 -8.58
N ALA A 21 -9.68 0.01 -8.23
CA ALA A 21 -8.70 0.76 -9.00
C ALA A 21 -8.53 0.18 -10.43
N ARG A 22 -8.55 -1.15 -10.57
CA ARG A 22 -8.53 -1.83 -11.88
C ARG A 22 -9.76 -1.49 -12.72
N VAL A 23 -10.95 -1.53 -12.12
CA VAL A 23 -12.21 -1.16 -12.81
C VAL A 23 -12.19 0.31 -13.25
N MET A 24 -11.54 1.19 -12.49
CA MET A 24 -11.38 2.60 -12.84
C MET A 24 -10.35 2.84 -13.96
N GLY A 25 -9.59 1.82 -14.37
CA GLY A 25 -8.50 1.99 -15.33
C GLY A 25 -7.34 2.82 -14.77
N ALA A 26 -7.05 2.72 -13.47
CA ALA A 26 -5.97 3.48 -12.86
C ALA A 26 -4.60 3.07 -13.43
N ASP A 27 -3.87 4.01 -14.03
CA ASP A 27 -2.54 3.77 -14.61
C ASP A 27 -1.46 3.45 -13.56
N LYS A 28 -1.65 3.96 -12.35
CA LYS A 28 -0.69 3.84 -11.25
C LYS A 28 -1.42 3.79 -9.91
N LEU A 29 -1.18 2.71 -9.16
CA LEU A 29 -1.61 2.57 -7.77
C LEU A 29 -0.37 2.47 -6.88
N TYR A 30 -0.26 3.37 -5.91
CA TYR A 30 0.86 3.43 -4.98
C TYR A 30 0.38 3.79 -3.58
N LEU A 31 1.23 3.57 -2.59
CA LEU A 31 1.01 3.96 -1.21
C LEU A 31 2.29 4.51 -0.59
N LEU A 32 2.09 5.37 0.41
CA LEU A 32 3.14 5.94 1.24
C LEU A 32 2.91 5.44 2.67
N THR A 33 3.96 4.92 3.31
CA THR A 33 3.88 4.35 4.66
C THR A 33 5.17 4.61 5.45
N SER A 34 5.20 4.17 6.70
CA SER A 34 6.41 4.19 7.53
C SER A 34 6.92 2.77 7.78
N ASN A 35 8.25 2.60 7.87
CA ASN A 35 8.94 1.37 8.27
C ASN A 35 8.47 0.86 9.64
N ARG A 36 7.92 1.73 10.50
CA ARG A 36 7.32 1.36 11.78
C ARG A 36 6.05 0.51 11.64
N CYS A 37 5.47 0.46 10.43
CA CYS A 37 4.27 -0.28 10.11
C CYS A 37 4.59 -1.64 9.45
N GLU A 38 5.52 -2.41 10.02
CA GLU A 38 6.00 -3.69 9.44
C GLU A 38 4.87 -4.66 9.05
N ALA A 39 3.86 -4.84 9.93
CA ALA A 39 2.72 -5.69 9.64
C ALA A 39 1.88 -5.19 8.43
N ALA A 40 1.81 -3.88 8.21
CA ALA A 40 1.14 -3.32 7.05
C ALA A 40 1.99 -3.50 5.78
N ILE A 41 3.32 -3.32 5.88
CA ILE A 41 4.24 -3.54 4.76
C ILE A 41 4.11 -4.98 4.26
N HIS A 42 4.15 -5.98 5.14
CA HIS A 42 3.95 -7.38 4.75
C HIS A 42 2.58 -7.64 4.13
N LEU A 43 1.53 -7.00 4.64
CA LEU A 43 0.20 -7.08 4.02
C LEU A 43 0.21 -6.52 2.59
N TYR A 44 0.89 -5.40 2.36
CA TYR A 44 1.01 -4.80 1.02
C TYR A 44 1.84 -5.68 0.08
N GLU A 45 2.94 -6.26 0.56
CA GLU A 45 3.77 -7.20 -0.20
C GLU A 45 2.96 -8.43 -0.65
N GLN A 46 2.19 -9.03 0.26
CA GLN A 46 1.30 -10.15 -0.06
C GLN A 46 0.22 -9.78 -1.07
N ALA A 47 -0.25 -8.54 -1.04
CA ALA A 47 -1.25 -8.04 -1.99
C ALA A 47 -0.66 -7.74 -3.38
N GLY A 48 0.66 -7.73 -3.55
CA GLY A 48 1.34 -7.45 -4.82
C GLY A 48 1.90 -6.02 -4.95
N PHE A 49 2.12 -5.33 -3.83
CA PHE A 49 2.91 -4.10 -3.82
C PHE A 49 4.40 -4.41 -3.66
N GLU A 50 5.23 -3.63 -4.34
CA GLU A 50 6.69 -3.69 -4.26
C GLU A 50 7.24 -2.34 -3.84
N HIS A 51 8.35 -2.33 -3.10
CA HIS A 51 9.05 -1.09 -2.75
C HIS A 51 9.49 -0.36 -4.01
N ASP A 52 9.21 0.95 -4.10
CA ASP A 52 9.42 1.73 -5.32
C ASP A 52 10.08 3.08 -5.00
N THR A 53 11.35 3.22 -5.39
CA THR A 53 12.15 4.42 -5.13
C THR A 53 11.74 5.60 -6.01
N GLU A 54 11.11 5.36 -7.16
CA GLU A 54 10.57 6.41 -8.02
C GLU A 54 9.37 7.06 -7.32
N ILE A 55 8.45 6.26 -6.77
CA ILE A 55 7.33 6.79 -5.97
C ILE A 55 7.85 7.55 -4.75
N MET A 56 8.86 7.03 -4.05
CA MET A 56 9.44 7.73 -2.91
C MET A 56 9.99 9.10 -3.31
N ARG A 57 10.74 9.18 -4.40
CA ARG A 57 11.32 10.43 -4.88
C ARG A 57 10.24 11.44 -5.28
N ASP A 58 9.22 10.98 -6.00
CA ASP A 58 8.24 11.86 -6.62
C ASP A 58 7.12 12.28 -5.64
N TYR A 59 6.79 11.44 -4.65
CA TYR A 59 5.64 11.65 -3.76
C TYR A 59 5.94 11.52 -2.27
N GLY A 60 7.13 11.05 -1.87
CA GLY A 60 7.46 10.83 -0.46
C GLY A 60 7.39 12.10 0.39
N ALA A 61 7.73 13.25 -0.18
CA ALA A 61 7.63 14.56 0.47
C ALA A 61 6.18 15.00 0.76
N CYS A 62 5.17 14.37 0.15
CA CYS A 62 3.76 14.68 0.39
C CYS A 62 3.23 14.10 1.71
N TYR A 63 4.03 13.27 2.41
CA TYR A 63 3.65 12.70 3.70
C TYR A 63 4.86 12.75 4.65
N ASP A 64 4.82 13.65 5.63
CA ASP A 64 5.96 13.93 6.54
C ASP A 64 6.53 12.70 7.27
N ARG A 65 5.75 11.63 7.42
CA ARG A 65 6.16 10.39 8.10
C ARG A 65 6.52 9.27 7.11
N CYS A 66 6.59 9.57 5.82
CA CYS A 66 6.93 8.62 4.79
C CYS A 66 8.43 8.32 4.82
N ASP A 67 8.77 7.06 5.05
CA ASP A 67 10.12 6.52 4.80
C ASP A 67 10.07 5.18 4.03
N VAL A 68 8.86 4.76 3.60
CA VAL A 68 8.63 3.65 2.67
C VAL A 68 7.57 4.05 1.64
N ALA A 69 7.86 3.84 0.36
CA ALA A 69 6.88 3.97 -0.72
C ALA A 69 6.80 2.67 -1.50
N MET A 70 5.58 2.27 -1.87
CA MET A 70 5.36 1.03 -2.60
C MET A 70 4.41 1.24 -3.78
N ARG A 71 4.65 0.52 -4.87
CA ARG A 71 3.82 0.53 -6.07
C ARG A 71 3.20 -0.83 -6.30
N TYR A 72 1.94 -0.83 -6.70
CA TYR A 72 1.25 -2.05 -7.10
C TYR A 72 1.78 -2.57 -8.45
N ARG A 73 2.21 -3.82 -8.47
CA ARG A 73 2.71 -4.52 -9.67
C ARG A 73 1.95 -5.84 -9.78
N PRO A 74 0.80 -5.88 -10.49
CA PRO A 74 0.10 -7.15 -10.68
C PRO A 74 1.03 -8.12 -11.42
N ARG A 75 1.21 -9.31 -10.83
CA ARG A 75 1.82 -10.45 -11.53
C ARG A 75 0.91 -10.96 -12.63
#